data_AF-A0AB73KDD4-F1
#
_entry.id   AF-A0AB73KDD4-F1
#
_cell.length_a   1.000
_cell.length_b   1.000
_cell.length_c   1.000
_cell.angle_alpha   90.00
_cell.angle_beta   90.00
_cell.angle_gamma   90.00
#
_symmetry.space_group_name_H-M   'P 1'
#
loop_
_entity.id
_entity.type
_entity.pdbx_description
1 polymer ?
#
loop_
_entity_poly.entity_id
_entity_poly.type
_entity_poly.pdbx_seq_one_letter_code
_entity_poly.pdbx_strand_id
1 'polypeptide(L)'
;MTEPAESAEPAEPERTLHYADDISAADVDALAAFLDDRLKALASRHRGQPEEQRATLGLVNVTHHLMSSLRHHLEQRSARPGEAAAEALDRCLDIQRDWNLLCEAVSPWRDAEGYDTARWHHLQHLDAAARTRSSHC
;
A
#
# COMPACT_ATOMS: atom_id res chain seq x y z
N MET A 1 -40.10 -21.98 11.53
CA MET A 1 -39.18 -21.63 10.44
C MET A 1 -38.51 -20.34 10.87
N THR A 2 -37.26 -20.41 11.29
CA THR A 2 -36.50 -19.28 11.85
C THR A 2 -35.43 -18.92 10.84
N GLU A 3 -35.54 -17.74 10.22
CA GLU A 3 -34.46 -17.15 9.43
C GLU A 3 -33.27 -16.85 10.35
N PRO A 4 -32.03 -17.23 9.99
CA PRO A 4 -30.87 -16.76 10.70
C PRO A 4 -30.58 -15.32 10.26
N ALA A 5 -30.50 -14.44 11.25
CA ALA A 5 -30.03 -13.07 11.08
C ALA A 5 -28.62 -13.10 10.48
N GLU A 6 -28.50 -12.58 9.27
CA GLU A 6 -27.24 -12.18 8.65
C GLU A 6 -26.67 -11.04 9.51
N SER A 7 -25.80 -11.40 10.44
CA SER A 7 -24.99 -10.45 11.20
C SER A 7 -24.07 -9.74 10.21
N ALA A 8 -24.51 -8.59 9.71
CA ALA A 8 -23.64 -7.64 9.03
C ALA A 8 -22.48 -7.30 10.00
N GLU A 9 -21.29 -7.77 9.66
CA GLU A 9 -20.06 -7.35 10.33
C GLU A 9 -19.99 -5.81 10.28
N PRO A 10 -19.69 -5.13 11.39
CA PRO A 10 -19.56 -3.68 11.37
C PRO A 10 -18.42 -3.32 10.43
N ALA A 11 -18.72 -2.56 9.37
CA ALA A 11 -17.73 -1.97 8.50
C ALA A 11 -16.69 -1.27 9.39
N GLU A 12 -15.45 -1.75 9.36
CA GLU A 12 -14.37 -1.14 10.11
C GLU A 12 -14.29 0.34 9.71
N PRO A 13 -14.14 1.27 10.67
CA PRO A 13 -14.11 2.69 10.36
C PRO A 13 -13.04 2.96 9.30
N GLU A 14 -13.41 3.67 8.24
CA GLU A 14 -12.51 4.06 7.14
C GLU A 14 -11.27 4.77 7.72
N ARG A 15 -10.19 4.00 7.86
CA ARG A 15 -8.95 4.48 8.47
C ARG A 15 -8.13 5.19 7.40
N THR A 16 -8.11 6.52 7.45
CA THR A 16 -7.21 7.33 6.62
C THR A 16 -5.77 7.16 7.10
N LEU A 17 -4.85 6.88 6.18
CA LEU A 17 -3.42 6.77 6.45
C LEU A 17 -2.78 8.16 6.33
N HIS A 18 -2.21 8.70 7.39
CA HIS A 18 -1.58 10.02 7.34
C HIS A 18 -0.05 9.96 7.43
N TYR A 19 0.48 8.89 8.02
CA TYR A 19 1.89 8.72 8.33
C TYR A 19 2.41 7.33 7.95
N ALA A 20 3.73 7.18 7.86
CA ALA A 20 4.37 5.88 7.59
C ALA A 20 4.09 4.87 8.72
N ASP A 21 3.91 5.36 9.94
CA ASP A 21 3.49 4.56 11.10
C ASP A 21 2.06 4.05 11.02
N ASP A 22 1.21 4.68 10.21
CA ASP A 22 -0.15 4.21 10.03
C ASP A 22 -0.21 2.96 9.15
N ILE A 23 0.75 2.81 8.22
CA ILE A 23 0.80 1.68 7.29
C ILE A 23 0.99 0.38 8.06
N SER A 24 0.06 -0.54 7.87
CA SER A 24 0.10 -1.91 8.36
C SER A 24 0.32 -2.90 7.21
N ALA A 25 0.64 -4.15 7.54
CA ALA A 25 0.72 -5.22 6.54
C ALA A 25 -0.60 -5.38 5.77
N ALA A 26 -1.74 -5.17 6.43
CA ALA A 26 -3.06 -5.26 5.80
C ALA A 26 -3.28 -4.18 4.73
N ASP A 27 -2.71 -2.97 4.90
CA ASP A 27 -2.76 -1.93 3.87
C ASP A 27 -2.00 -2.35 2.61
N VAL A 28 -0.82 -2.97 2.80
CA VAL A 28 0.01 -3.50 1.71
C VAL A 28 -0.69 -4.66 1.01
N ASP A 29 -1.29 -5.57 1.76
CA ASP A 29 -2.00 -6.73 1.24
C ASP A 29 -3.25 -6.31 0.43
N ALA A 30 -4.00 -5.31 0.90
CA ALA A 30 -5.15 -4.77 0.18
C ALA A 30 -4.73 -4.15 -1.17
N LEU A 31 -3.69 -3.33 -1.19
CA LEU A 31 -3.16 -2.73 -2.41
C LEU A 31 -2.57 -3.81 -3.35
N ALA A 32 -1.97 -4.87 -2.79
CA ALA A 32 -1.48 -6.02 -3.54
C ALA A 32 -2.58 -6.78 -4.25
N ALA A 33 -3.66 -7.13 -3.54
CA ALA A 33 -4.81 -7.79 -4.14
C ALA A 33 -5.41 -6.95 -5.28
N PHE A 34 -5.57 -5.64 -5.06
CA PHE A 34 -6.10 -4.71 -6.06
C PHE A 34 -5.26 -4.66 -7.34
N LEU A 35 -3.93 -4.60 -7.22
CA LEU A 35 -3.02 -4.59 -8.35
C LEU A 35 -2.97 -5.93 -9.06
N ASP A 36 -2.91 -7.03 -8.31
CA ASP A 36 -2.79 -8.38 -8.85
C ASP A 36 -3.99 -8.72 -9.76
N ASP A 37 -5.22 -8.39 -9.32
CA ASP A 37 -6.43 -8.59 -10.13
C ASP A 37 -6.39 -7.83 -11.46
N ARG A 38 -5.93 -6.57 -11.44
CA ARG A 38 -5.84 -5.73 -12.64
C ARG A 38 -4.73 -6.17 -13.58
N LEU A 39 -3.56 -6.52 -13.05
CA LEU A 39 -2.44 -6.99 -13.84
C LEU A 39 -2.73 -8.35 -14.46
N LYS A 40 -3.43 -9.26 -13.76
CA LYS A 40 -3.94 -10.52 -14.34
C LYS A 40 -4.95 -10.28 -15.46
N ALA A 41 -5.89 -9.35 -15.27
CA ALA A 41 -6.85 -8.98 -16.30
C ALA A 41 -6.16 -8.41 -17.54
N LEU A 42 -5.17 -7.53 -17.34
CA LEU A 42 -4.38 -6.93 -18.43
C LEU A 42 -3.59 -8.00 -19.18
N ALA A 43 -2.86 -8.86 -18.47
CA ALA A 43 -2.10 -9.97 -19.07
C ALA A 43 -3.00 -10.91 -19.89
N SER A 44 -4.21 -11.18 -19.40
CA SER A 44 -5.19 -12.02 -20.11
C SER A 44 -5.72 -11.36 -21.38
N ARG A 45 -5.95 -10.04 -21.36
CA ARG A 45 -6.45 -9.27 -22.51
C ARG A 45 -5.44 -9.18 -23.65
N HIS A 46 -4.15 -9.10 -23.33
CA HIS A 46 -3.06 -8.97 -24.31
C HIS A 46 -2.43 -10.32 -24.71
N ARG A 47 -3.14 -11.44 -24.49
CA ARG A 47 -2.65 -12.76 -24.90
C ARG A 47 -2.36 -12.76 -26.41
N GLY A 48 -1.10 -13.03 -26.77
CA GLY A 48 -0.65 -13.05 -28.17
C GLY A 48 -0.03 -11.73 -28.66
N GLN A 49 0.11 -10.72 -27.80
CA GLN A 49 0.81 -9.46 -28.07
C GLN A 49 2.11 -9.40 -27.24
N PRO A 50 3.28 -9.73 -27.84
CA PRO A 50 4.49 -9.99 -27.06
C PRO A 50 5.09 -8.76 -26.35
N GLU A 51 4.81 -7.54 -26.81
CA GLU A 51 5.35 -6.32 -26.19
C GLU A 51 4.53 -5.90 -24.97
N GLU A 52 3.21 -5.86 -25.10
CA GLU A 52 2.25 -5.56 -24.05
C GLU A 52 2.32 -6.60 -22.93
N GLN A 53 2.51 -7.87 -23.29
CA GLN A 53 2.73 -8.94 -22.33
C GLN A 53 4.06 -8.76 -21.57
N ARG A 54 5.15 -8.40 -22.25
CA ARG A 54 6.44 -8.12 -21.61
C ARG A 54 6.36 -6.91 -20.69
N ALA A 55 5.68 -5.84 -21.11
CA ALA A 55 5.46 -4.65 -20.30
C ALA A 55 4.62 -4.97 -19.04
N THR A 56 3.53 -5.73 -19.20
CA THR A 56 2.69 -6.17 -18.06
C THR A 56 3.48 -7.02 -17.08
N LEU A 57 4.30 -7.97 -17.56
CA LEU A 57 5.14 -8.79 -16.69
C LEU A 57 6.21 -7.95 -15.97
N GLY A 58 6.79 -6.96 -16.66
CA GLY A 58 7.71 -5.99 -16.05
C GLY A 58 7.05 -5.23 -14.89
N LEU A 59 5.82 -4.74 -15.10
CA LEU A 59 5.03 -4.07 -14.06
C LEU A 59 4.76 -5.00 -12.87
N VAL A 60 4.31 -6.24 -13.12
CA VAL A 60 4.10 -7.26 -12.07
C VAL A 60 5.36 -7.46 -11.22
N ASN A 61 6.53 -7.59 -11.87
CA ASN A 61 7.79 -7.82 -11.15
C ASN A 61 8.20 -6.60 -10.30
N VAL A 62 8.07 -5.39 -10.84
CA VAL A 62 8.39 -4.16 -10.09
C VAL A 62 7.46 -3.99 -8.90
N THR A 63 6.15 -4.16 -9.11
CA THR A 63 5.16 -4.11 -8.03
C THR A 63 5.44 -5.15 -6.95
N HIS A 64 5.72 -6.40 -7.33
CA HIS A 64 6.03 -7.46 -6.37
C HIS A 64 7.31 -7.17 -5.58
N HIS A 65 8.33 -6.59 -6.22
CA HIS A 65 9.55 -6.16 -5.54
C HIS A 65 9.28 -5.07 -4.50
N LEU A 66 8.53 -4.03 -4.87
CA LEU A 66 8.13 -2.95 -3.96
C LEU A 66 7.31 -3.46 -2.77
N MET A 67 6.35 -4.35 -3.01
CA MET A 67 5.55 -4.97 -1.94
C MET A 67 6.39 -5.83 -0.99
N SER A 68 7.33 -6.59 -1.53
CA SER A 68 8.23 -7.43 -0.74
C SER A 68 9.15 -6.56 0.13
N SER A 69 9.70 -5.48 -0.45
CA SER A 69 10.50 -4.49 0.27
C SER A 69 9.71 -3.87 1.42
N LEU A 70 8.50 -3.39 1.13
CA LEU A 70 7.64 -2.74 2.12
C LEU A 70 7.26 -3.70 3.27
N ARG A 71 6.87 -4.94 2.96
CA ARG A 71 6.59 -5.97 3.98
C ARG A 71 7.82 -6.23 4.85
N HIS A 72 9.00 -6.33 4.25
CA HIS A 72 10.24 -6.53 4.98
C HIS A 72 10.53 -5.38 5.95
N HIS A 73 10.33 -4.12 5.54
CA HIS A 73 10.50 -2.97 6.43
C HIS A 73 9.48 -2.97 7.58
N LEU A 74 8.22 -3.35 7.33
CA LEU A 74 7.17 -3.47 8.36
C LEU A 74 7.46 -4.59 9.38
N GLU A 75 7.96 -5.73 8.91
CA GLU A 75 8.40 -6.84 9.76
C GLU A 75 9.56 -6.41 10.67
N GLN A 76 10.59 -5.76 10.10
CA GLN A 76 11.72 -5.28 10.90
C GLN A 76 11.30 -4.24 11.94
N ARG A 77 10.36 -3.34 11.60
CA ARG A 77 9.81 -2.36 12.55
C ARG A 77 9.17 -3.04 13.75
N SER A 78 8.46 -4.15 13.51
CA SER A 78 7.77 -4.91 14.56
C SER A 78 8.74 -5.75 15.40
N ALA A 79 9.81 -6.26 14.79
CA ALA A 79 10.78 -7.17 15.42
C ALA A 79 11.83 -6.46 16.30
N ARG A 80 11.98 -5.13 16.18
CA ARG A 80 13.03 -4.37 16.88
C ARG A 80 12.49 -3.26 17.79
N PRO A 81 11.69 -3.59 18.82
CA PRO A 81 11.27 -2.60 19.81
C PRO A 81 12.50 -2.09 20.58
N GLY A 82 12.81 -0.80 20.47
CA GLY A 82 13.98 -0.19 21.12
C GLY A 82 15.19 0.03 20.21
N GLU A 83 15.01 -0.10 18.89
CA GLU A 83 15.98 0.34 17.89
C GLU A 83 16.38 1.81 18.09
N ALA A 84 17.63 2.15 17.73
CA ALA A 84 18.12 3.51 17.83
C ALA A 84 17.25 4.45 16.98
N ALA A 85 16.97 5.65 17.48
CA ALA A 85 16.06 6.59 16.82
C ALA A 85 16.44 6.91 15.37
N ALA A 86 17.74 6.92 15.04
CA ALA A 86 18.20 7.12 13.66
C ALA A 86 17.83 5.95 12.73
N GLU A 87 18.03 4.71 13.18
CA GLU A 87 17.68 3.51 12.41
C GLU A 87 16.16 3.37 12.24
N ALA A 88 15.39 3.72 13.29
CA ALA A 88 13.93 3.77 13.21
C ALA A 88 13.44 4.83 12.20
N LEU A 89 14.11 5.99 12.14
CA LEU A 89 13.79 7.05 11.19
C LEU A 89 14.09 6.65 9.74
N ASP A 90 15.27 6.07 9.49
CA ASP A 90 15.65 5.57 8.15
C ASP A 90 14.65 4.54 7.65
N ARG A 91 14.18 3.66 8.53
CA ARG A 91 13.14 2.68 8.22
C ARG A 91 11.80 3.33 7.87
N CYS A 92 11.37 4.36 8.59
CA CYS A 92 10.15 5.09 8.26
C CYS A 92 10.26 5.82 6.91
N LEU A 93 11.44 6.35 6.57
CA LEU A 93 11.72 6.93 5.25
C LEU A 93 11.61 5.90 4.14
N ASP A 94 12.17 4.70 4.33
CA ASP A 94 12.06 3.60 3.36
C ASP A 94 10.59 3.16 3.19
N ILE A 95 9.84 3.00 4.28
CA ILE A 95 8.40 2.66 4.26
C ILE A 95 7.62 3.74 3.48
N GLN A 96 7.84 5.02 3.78
CA GLN A 96 7.15 6.12 3.11
C GLN A 96 7.46 6.13 1.62
N ARG A 97 8.74 5.98 1.24
CA ARG A 97 9.18 5.98 -0.15
C ARG A 97 8.51 4.86 -0.92
N ASP A 98 8.60 3.63 -0.43
CA ASP A 98 8.10 2.45 -1.12
C ASP A 98 6.55 2.47 -1.21
N TRP A 99 5.87 2.95 -0.16
CA TRP A 99 4.42 3.18 -0.19
C TRP A 99 4.01 4.23 -1.23
N ASN A 100 4.70 5.37 -1.28
CA ASN A 100 4.40 6.42 -2.24
C ASN A 100 4.63 5.95 -3.68
N LEU A 101 5.69 5.17 -3.93
CA LEU A 101 5.93 4.56 -5.24
C LEU A 101 4.81 3.58 -5.64
N LEU A 102 4.30 2.79 -4.70
CA LEU A 102 3.15 1.93 -4.94
C LEU A 102 1.87 2.75 -5.23
N CYS A 103 1.62 3.81 -4.45
CA CYS A 103 0.50 4.73 -4.68
C CYS A 103 0.57 5.40 -6.06
N GLU A 104 1.76 5.80 -6.50
CA GLU A 104 1.99 6.34 -7.84
C GLU A 104 1.69 5.30 -8.91
N ALA A 105 2.18 4.07 -8.74
CA ALA A 105 1.93 2.97 -9.66
C ALA A 105 0.44 2.62 -9.78
N VAL A 106 -0.34 2.72 -8.70
CA VAL A 106 -1.80 2.47 -8.74
C VAL A 106 -2.63 3.66 -9.20
N SER A 107 -2.06 4.87 -9.20
CA SER A 107 -2.81 6.10 -9.48
C SER A 107 -3.56 6.14 -10.82
N PRO A 108 -3.14 5.44 -11.90
CA PRO A 108 -3.94 5.36 -13.13
C PRO A 108 -5.31 4.70 -12.96
N TRP A 109 -5.53 3.96 -11.87
CA TRP A 109 -6.80 3.30 -11.55
C TRP A 109 -7.61 4.05 -10.48
N ARG A 110 -7.32 5.33 -10.21
CA ARG A 110 -8.01 6.11 -9.16
C ARG A 110 -9.53 6.17 -9.32
N ASP A 111 -10.02 6.19 -10.56
CA ASP A 111 -11.47 6.23 -10.86
C ASP A 111 -12.08 4.83 -11.02
N ALA A 112 -11.29 3.76 -10.83
CA ALA A 112 -11.76 2.40 -11.00
C ALA A 112 -12.41 1.88 -9.71
N GLU A 113 -13.42 1.02 -9.86
CA GLU A 113 -14.11 0.38 -8.74
C GLU A 113 -13.14 -0.38 -7.82
N GLY A 114 -13.33 -0.21 -6.51
CA GLY A 114 -12.48 -0.80 -5.48
C GLY A 114 -11.16 -0.05 -5.22
N TYR A 115 -10.93 1.11 -5.86
CA TYR A 115 -9.81 1.97 -5.49
C TYR A 115 -10.12 2.69 -4.18
N ASP A 116 -9.24 2.53 -3.18
CA ASP A 116 -9.40 3.16 -1.87
C ASP A 116 -8.67 4.51 -1.83
N THR A 117 -9.39 5.61 -2.09
CA THR A 117 -8.80 6.96 -2.09
C THR A 117 -8.43 7.47 -0.70
N ALA A 118 -9.05 6.93 0.35
CA ALA A 118 -8.76 7.31 1.73
C ALA A 118 -7.44 6.70 2.20
N ARG A 119 -7.10 5.50 1.73
CA ARG A 119 -5.87 4.79 2.12
C ARG A 119 -4.75 4.97 1.10
N TRP A 120 -5.04 4.83 -0.19
CA TRP A 120 -4.00 4.76 -1.24
C TRP A 120 -3.65 6.14 -1.79
N HIS A 121 -3.02 6.94 -0.96
CA HIS A 121 -2.52 8.26 -1.34
C HIS A 121 -1.09 8.48 -0.84
N HIS A 122 -0.43 9.47 -1.43
CA HIS A 122 0.93 9.84 -1.03
C HIS A 122 0.94 10.40 0.39
N LEU A 123 1.81 9.82 1.21
CA LEU A 123 2.08 10.33 2.55
C LEU A 123 3.05 11.50 2.47
N GLN A 124 2.66 12.63 3.04
CA GLN A 124 3.48 13.85 3.08
C GLN A 124 4.40 13.92 4.31
N HIS A 125 4.09 13.15 5.36
CA HIS A 125 4.79 13.19 6.64
C HIS A 125 5.15 11.78 7.11
N LEU A 126 6.30 11.66 7.76
CA LEU A 126 6.80 10.39 8.31
C LEU A 126 6.03 9.96 9.55
N ASP A 127 5.80 10.89 10.46
CA ASP A 127 5.11 10.69 11.72
C ASP A 127 4.36 11.98 12.15
N ALA A 128 3.51 11.87 13.18
CA ALA A 128 2.76 13.01 13.70
C ALA A 128 3.66 14.11 14.31
N ALA A 129 4.84 13.76 14.81
CA ALA A 129 5.80 14.72 15.37
C ALA A 129 6.49 15.55 14.27
N ALA A 130 6.77 14.95 13.12
CA ALA A 130 7.31 15.58 11.93
C ALA A 130 6.33 16.59 11.34
N ARG A 131 5.03 16.27 11.31
CA ARG A 131 3.99 17.22 10.90
C ARG A 131 4.02 18.50 11.76
N THR A 132 4.15 18.34 13.07
CA THR A 132 4.19 19.47 14.02
C THR A 132 5.44 20.35 13.83
N ARG A 133 6.58 19.76 13.43
CA ARG A 133 7.81 20.50 13.11
C ARG A 133 7.67 21.34 11.83
N SER A 134 6.95 20.85 10.83
CA SER A 134 6.74 21.57 9.56
C SER A 134 5.69 22.68 9.62
N SER A 135 4.76 22.64 10.59
CA SER A 135 3.73 23.69 10.76
C SER A 135 4.21 24.96 11.47
N HIS A 136 5.49 25.00 11.88
CA HIS A 136 6.08 26.10 12.65
C HIS A 136 7.16 26.90 11.89
N CYS A 137 7.35 26.62 10.60
CA CYS A 137 8.16 27.42 9.67
C CYS A 137 7.24 28.20 8.73
#